data_AF-A0A9W4UVE9-F1
#
_entry.id   AF-A0A9W4UVE9-F1
#
_cell.length_a   1.000
_cell.length_b   1.000
_cell.length_c   1.000
_cell.angle_alpha   90.00
_cell.angle_beta   90.00
_cell.angle_gamma   90.00
#
_symmetry.space_group_name_H-M   'P 1'
#
loop_
_entity.id
_entity.type
_entity.pdbx_description
1 polymer ?
#
loop_
_entity_poly.entity_id
_entity_poly.type
_entity_poly.pdbx_seq_one_letter_code
_entity_poly.pdbx_strand_id
1 'polypeptide(L)'
;MTIGIAAPASFWYLKGFPIEEMSSVVDYIVYMTYDLHGQWDYDNAWASDGCPTGNCLRHHSNRTETETALVMVTKAGVPANKVIVGMPIYGRSFKMTTPGCAGPDCKFVGKDSAAAPGRCTGTKGYISKFEIRELISSGRSVQQLQTKEGDEVLVYDETEWVGWMSKQKHEERSQWVKGLNFGGSVDWAIDLDANFDVGNGPGGGTSRPSDPEVTSQPSNPDPTTGLPEVTSRPSDPNEPDPTEGLPGDPDVTSRPNDPGEPDPTEGLPDEPEPTPGPGDPNDEPDPTPGFPEEEPEPTPGFPEEEGPEPTRGLQRRNLDSTYRPSNPENTQKPAPSRSTPTPITTRFSPRQTN
;
A
#
# COMPACT_ATOMS: atom_id res chain seq x y z
N MET A 1 14.12 0.99 -21.96
CA MET A 1 14.25 1.62 -20.63
C MET A 1 12.85 1.95 -20.18
N THR A 2 12.50 1.63 -18.95
CA THR A 2 11.17 1.94 -18.38
C THR A 2 11.33 3.09 -17.39
N ILE A 3 10.41 4.05 -17.41
CA ILE A 3 10.37 5.21 -16.53
C ILE A 3 9.10 5.11 -15.69
N GLY A 4 9.28 4.96 -14.38
CA GLY A 4 8.20 5.01 -13.40
C GLY A 4 8.43 6.13 -12.39
N ILE A 5 7.34 6.65 -11.83
CA ILE A 5 7.38 7.63 -10.74
C ILE A 5 6.52 7.14 -9.57
N ALA A 6 6.82 7.62 -8.36
CA ALA A 6 5.90 7.52 -7.23
C ALA A 6 5.15 8.85 -7.06
N ALA A 7 3.83 8.80 -6.92
CA ALA A 7 2.98 9.97 -6.75
C ALA A 7 2.14 9.87 -5.47
N PRO A 8 1.91 10.99 -4.75
CA PRO A 8 1.16 11.01 -3.50
C PRO A 8 -0.35 10.84 -3.75
N ALA A 9 -1.04 10.10 -2.87
CA ALA A 9 -2.48 9.87 -2.98
C ALA A 9 -3.35 11.03 -2.47
N SER A 10 -2.78 11.94 -1.68
CA SER A 10 -3.49 13.09 -1.13
C SER A 10 -3.57 14.23 -2.14
N PHE A 11 -4.76 14.81 -2.28
CA PHE A 11 -5.01 15.98 -3.12
C PHE A 11 -4.03 17.13 -2.84
N TRP A 12 -3.75 17.39 -1.56
CA TRP A 12 -2.93 18.54 -1.15
C TRP A 12 -1.49 18.46 -1.65
N TYR A 13 -0.95 17.24 -1.74
CA TYR A 13 0.38 17.01 -2.29
C TYR A 13 0.35 16.83 -3.81
N LEU A 14 -0.72 16.23 -4.36
CA LEU A 14 -0.81 15.94 -5.79
C LEU A 14 -1.13 17.19 -6.64
N LYS A 15 -1.83 18.19 -6.11
CA LYS A 15 -2.36 19.34 -6.87
C LYS A 15 -1.30 20.16 -7.64
N GLY A 16 -0.03 20.10 -7.23
CA GLY A 16 1.08 20.79 -7.89
C GLY A 16 1.68 20.04 -9.09
N PHE A 17 1.26 18.79 -9.31
CA PHE A 17 1.77 17.94 -10.37
C PHE A 17 0.80 17.94 -11.55
N PRO A 18 1.23 18.33 -12.77
CA PRO A 18 0.44 18.17 -13.99
C PRO A 18 0.38 16.68 -14.35
N ILE A 19 -0.39 15.92 -13.58
CA ILE A 19 -0.28 14.45 -13.52
C ILE A 19 -0.77 13.80 -14.82
N GLU A 20 -1.69 14.44 -15.55
CA GLU A 20 -2.11 14.02 -16.89
C GLU A 20 -0.92 14.08 -17.86
N GLU A 21 -0.26 15.22 -17.95
CA GLU A 21 0.89 15.44 -18.83
C GLU A 21 2.06 14.54 -18.43
N MET A 22 2.33 14.40 -17.12
CA MET A 22 3.33 13.46 -16.62
C MET A 22 3.00 12.02 -17.03
N SER A 23 1.72 11.62 -16.96
CA SER A 23 1.28 10.28 -17.38
C SER A 23 1.49 10.02 -18.87
N SER A 24 1.59 11.05 -19.70
CA SER A 24 1.92 10.90 -21.13
C SER A 24 3.38 10.50 -21.37
N VAL A 25 4.28 10.81 -20.43
CA VAL A 25 5.73 10.58 -20.52
C VAL A 25 6.16 9.30 -19.83
N VAL A 26 5.60 9.01 -18.65
CA VAL A 26 5.99 7.82 -17.86
C VAL A 26 5.27 6.56 -18.34
N ASP A 27 5.90 5.42 -18.14
CA ASP A 27 5.30 4.11 -18.42
C ASP A 27 4.23 3.76 -17.37
N TYR A 28 4.49 4.08 -16.11
CA TYR A 28 3.56 3.85 -14.99
C TYR A 28 3.79 4.80 -13.81
N ILE A 29 2.77 4.91 -12.95
CA ILE A 29 2.75 5.71 -11.74
C ILE A 29 2.47 4.79 -10.56
N VAL A 30 3.42 4.65 -9.65
CA VAL A 30 3.20 4.06 -8.33
C VAL A 30 2.43 5.06 -7.49
N TYR A 31 1.16 4.78 -7.25
CA TYR A 31 0.30 5.67 -6.49
C TYR A 31 0.25 5.24 -5.03
N MET A 32 0.85 6.05 -4.15
CA MET A 32 1.12 5.70 -2.76
C MET A 32 -0.14 5.80 -1.90
N THR A 33 -1.06 4.85 -2.06
CA THR A 33 -2.36 4.75 -1.35
C THR A 33 -2.22 4.12 0.04
N TYR A 34 -1.21 4.58 0.76
CA TYR A 34 -0.89 4.26 2.15
C TYR A 34 -0.38 5.53 2.82
N ASP A 35 -0.24 5.50 4.16
CA ASP A 35 0.06 6.69 4.96
C ASP A 35 -0.99 7.81 4.79
N LEU A 36 -2.24 7.40 4.61
CA LEU A 36 -3.39 8.32 4.62
C LEU A 36 -3.60 8.93 6.01
N HIS A 37 -3.25 8.15 7.04
CA HIS A 37 -3.34 8.53 8.45
C HIS A 37 -2.11 8.13 9.22
N GLY A 38 -1.76 8.93 10.22
CA GLY A 38 -0.59 8.69 11.05
C GLY A 38 -0.52 9.64 12.22
N GLN A 39 0.59 9.55 12.96
CA GLN A 39 0.81 10.36 14.16
C GLN A 39 0.75 11.88 13.89
N TRP A 40 1.09 12.29 12.68
CA TRP A 40 1.04 13.68 12.20
C TRP A 40 -0.37 14.27 12.14
N ASP A 41 -1.42 13.47 12.30
CA ASP A 41 -2.81 13.94 12.33
C ASP A 41 -3.16 14.65 13.67
N TYR A 42 -2.34 14.48 14.71
CA TYR A 42 -2.61 15.08 16.02
C TYR A 42 -2.75 16.61 15.96
N ASP A 43 -3.78 17.15 16.61
CA ASP A 43 -4.13 18.58 16.64
C ASP A 43 -4.38 19.19 15.24
N ASN A 44 -4.72 18.37 14.25
CA ASN A 44 -5.10 18.83 12.92
C ASN A 44 -6.58 18.52 12.63
N ALA A 45 -7.43 19.55 12.73
CA ALA A 45 -8.87 19.44 12.45
C ALA A 45 -9.19 19.07 10.98
N TRP A 46 -8.22 19.21 10.06
CA TRP A 46 -8.35 18.91 8.64
C TRP A 46 -7.79 17.54 8.25
N ALA A 47 -7.23 16.80 9.21
CA ALA A 47 -6.66 15.48 8.95
C ALA A 47 -7.72 14.43 8.67
N SER A 48 -8.91 14.55 9.28
CA SER A 48 -9.98 13.57 9.11
C SER A 48 -11.35 14.17 9.40
N ASP A 49 -12.30 13.86 8.53
CA ASP A 49 -13.70 14.21 8.75
C ASP A 49 -14.22 13.62 10.07
N GLY A 50 -15.02 14.42 10.79
CA GLY A 50 -15.58 14.04 12.07
C GLY A 50 -14.57 13.93 13.23
N CYS A 51 -13.31 14.33 13.03
CA CYS A 51 -12.29 14.32 14.08
C CYS A 51 -11.71 15.72 14.35
N PRO A 52 -12.39 16.59 15.14
CA PRO A 52 -11.96 17.98 15.34
C PRO A 52 -10.55 18.13 15.96
N THR A 53 -10.10 17.13 16.72
CA THR A 53 -8.78 17.12 17.36
C THR A 53 -7.73 16.35 16.55
N GLY A 54 -8.09 15.83 15.37
CA GLY A 54 -7.23 15.08 14.45
C GLY A 54 -6.71 13.72 14.98
N ASN A 55 -6.83 13.46 16.27
CA ASN A 55 -6.24 12.30 16.92
C ASN A 55 -7.14 11.06 16.99
N CYS A 56 -8.00 10.84 16.00
CA CYS A 56 -8.88 9.68 15.94
C CYS A 56 -8.14 8.47 15.37
N LEU A 57 -8.52 7.26 15.78
CA LEU A 57 -7.94 6.02 15.27
C LEU A 57 -8.44 5.77 13.84
N ARG A 58 -7.59 6.07 12.86
CA ARG A 58 -7.86 5.90 11.44
C ARG A 58 -6.87 4.94 10.79
N HIS A 59 -7.35 4.17 9.82
CA HIS A 59 -6.56 3.15 9.14
C HIS A 59 -5.73 3.79 8.02
N HIS A 60 -4.39 3.68 8.07
CA HIS A 60 -3.49 4.37 7.14
C HIS A 60 -3.59 3.93 5.66
N SER A 61 -4.29 2.83 5.39
CA SER A 61 -4.61 2.39 4.03
C SER A 61 -6.10 2.06 3.89
N ASN A 62 -6.98 2.87 4.51
CA ASN A 62 -8.43 2.68 4.47
C ASN A 62 -8.93 2.46 3.02
N ARG A 63 -9.82 1.48 2.83
CA ARG A 63 -10.32 1.10 1.50
C ARG A 63 -11.09 2.23 0.81
N THR A 64 -12.01 2.89 1.52
CA THR A 64 -12.86 3.95 0.97
C THR A 64 -12.04 5.19 0.59
N GLU A 65 -11.07 5.56 1.40
CA GLU A 65 -10.18 6.68 1.08
C GLU A 65 -9.26 6.36 -0.09
N THR A 66 -8.82 5.10 -0.19
CA THR A 66 -8.04 4.68 -1.35
C THR A 66 -8.86 4.70 -2.63
N GLU A 67 -10.12 4.25 -2.60
CA GLU A 67 -11.03 4.37 -3.72
C GLU A 67 -11.20 5.85 -4.13
N THR A 68 -11.34 6.74 -3.15
CA THR A 68 -11.43 8.19 -3.39
C THR A 68 -10.17 8.73 -4.07
N ALA A 69 -8.98 8.32 -3.62
CA ALA A 69 -7.71 8.70 -4.24
C ALA A 69 -7.60 8.18 -5.68
N LEU A 70 -8.05 6.94 -5.94
CA LEU A 70 -8.04 6.34 -7.28
C LEU A 70 -9.01 7.04 -8.24
N VAL A 71 -10.18 7.43 -7.74
CA VAL A 71 -11.13 8.27 -8.50
C VAL A 71 -10.52 9.64 -8.80
N MET A 72 -9.80 10.24 -7.86
CA MET A 72 -9.15 11.54 -8.06
C MET A 72 -8.14 11.51 -9.23
N VAL A 73 -7.19 10.57 -9.20
CA VAL A 73 -6.12 10.51 -10.20
C VAL A 73 -6.64 10.16 -11.60
N THR A 74 -7.66 9.31 -11.68
CA THR A 74 -8.31 8.96 -12.96
C THR A 74 -9.17 10.10 -13.50
N LYS A 75 -9.88 10.85 -12.65
CA LYS A 75 -10.58 12.07 -13.05
C LYS A 75 -9.64 13.21 -13.44
N ALA A 76 -8.42 13.19 -12.94
CA ALA A 76 -7.34 14.09 -13.36
C ALA A 76 -6.68 13.68 -14.69
N GLY A 77 -7.25 12.74 -15.45
CA GLY A 77 -6.81 12.41 -16.81
C GLY A 77 -5.84 11.23 -16.92
N VAL A 78 -5.37 10.66 -15.81
CA VAL A 78 -4.44 9.53 -15.86
C VAL A 78 -5.16 8.25 -16.27
N PRO A 79 -4.70 7.54 -17.33
CA PRO A 79 -5.26 6.24 -17.70
C PRO A 79 -5.10 5.21 -16.57
N ALA A 80 -6.18 4.49 -16.22
CA ALA A 80 -6.17 3.54 -15.11
C ALA A 80 -5.07 2.47 -15.26
N ASN A 81 -4.82 1.97 -16.47
CA ASN A 81 -3.78 0.98 -16.75
C ASN A 81 -2.35 1.50 -16.53
N LYS A 82 -2.13 2.81 -16.36
CA LYS A 82 -0.84 3.40 -15.98
C LYS A 82 -0.67 3.56 -14.47
N VAL A 83 -1.73 3.40 -13.68
CA VAL A 83 -1.67 3.55 -12.22
C VAL A 83 -1.46 2.19 -11.56
N ILE A 84 -0.37 2.08 -10.79
CA ILE A 84 0.00 0.91 -9.98
C ILE A 84 -0.29 1.25 -8.52
N VAL A 85 -1.24 0.53 -7.93
CA VAL A 85 -1.77 0.85 -6.60
C VAL A 85 -0.81 0.40 -5.49
N GLY A 86 -0.37 1.33 -4.66
CA GLY A 86 0.54 1.07 -3.55
C GLY A 86 -0.11 0.28 -2.41
N MET A 87 0.58 -0.76 -1.96
CA MET A 87 0.14 -1.69 -0.92
C MET A 87 1.16 -1.74 0.23
N PRO A 88 0.79 -1.35 1.46
CA PRO A 88 1.73 -1.37 2.58
C PRO A 88 1.90 -2.80 3.14
N ILE A 89 3.13 -3.22 3.33
CA ILE A 89 3.56 -4.40 4.09
C ILE A 89 3.97 -3.98 5.52
N TYR A 90 3.31 -2.96 6.05
CA TYR A 90 3.50 -2.49 7.42
C TYR A 90 2.17 -1.96 7.92
N GLY A 91 2.11 -1.66 9.21
CA GLY A 91 1.02 -0.91 9.79
C GLY A 91 1.50 0.39 10.42
N ARG A 92 0.60 1.38 10.47
CA ARG A 92 0.74 2.55 11.33
C ARG A 92 0.11 2.26 12.68
N SER A 93 0.89 2.44 13.73
CA SER A 93 0.47 2.15 15.10
C SER A 93 0.22 3.41 15.91
N PHE A 94 -0.67 3.28 16.89
CA PHE A 94 -1.07 4.34 17.79
C PHE A 94 -1.18 3.81 19.21
N LYS A 95 -0.84 4.66 20.17
CA LYS A 95 -1.16 4.43 21.58
C LYS A 95 -2.53 5.02 21.88
N MET A 96 -3.50 4.17 22.16
CA MET A 96 -4.86 4.54 22.48
C MET A 96 -4.94 5.34 23.78
N THR A 97 -5.85 6.30 23.86
CA THR A 97 -6.14 7.04 25.09
C THR A 97 -6.85 6.17 26.13
N THR A 98 -7.71 5.25 25.67
CA THR A 98 -8.64 4.50 26.51
C THR A 98 -8.61 3.02 26.14
N PRO A 99 -8.20 2.11 27.04
CA PRO A 99 -8.27 0.67 26.81
C PRO A 99 -9.68 0.24 26.38
N GLY A 100 -9.76 -0.65 25.39
CA GLY A 100 -11.03 -1.17 24.86
C GLY A 100 -11.79 -0.24 23.91
N CYS A 101 -11.37 1.02 23.72
CA CYS A 101 -11.92 1.90 22.69
C CYS A 101 -11.09 1.81 21.40
N ALA A 102 -11.44 0.89 20.49
CA ALA A 102 -10.69 0.65 19.25
C ALA A 102 -11.40 1.10 17.96
N GLY A 103 -12.57 1.74 18.10
CA GLY A 103 -13.38 2.21 16.98
C GLY A 103 -12.89 3.53 16.37
N PRO A 104 -13.51 3.96 15.25
CA PRO A 104 -13.10 5.13 14.49
C PRO A 104 -13.19 6.47 15.24
N ASP A 105 -14.03 6.56 16.28
CA ASP A 105 -14.21 7.76 17.10
C ASP A 105 -13.32 7.74 18.37
N CYS A 106 -12.59 6.63 18.58
CA CYS A 106 -11.63 6.50 19.65
C CYS A 106 -10.33 7.23 19.29
N LYS A 107 -9.51 7.54 20.30
CA LYS A 107 -8.41 8.48 20.14
C LYS A 107 -7.05 7.88 20.46
N PHE A 108 -6.01 8.46 19.87
CA PHE A 108 -4.62 8.24 20.24
C PHE A 108 -4.02 9.42 21.01
N VAL A 109 -2.92 9.16 21.71
CA VAL A 109 -2.26 10.14 22.59
C VAL A 109 -1.16 10.93 21.87
N GLY A 110 -1.02 12.20 22.25
CA GLY A 110 0.14 13.05 22.03
C GLY A 110 0.44 13.41 20.57
N LYS A 111 1.28 14.43 20.37
CA LYS A 111 1.85 14.74 19.05
C LYS A 111 2.96 13.78 18.67
N ASP A 112 3.79 13.40 19.63
CA ASP A 112 4.81 12.37 19.46
C ASP A 112 4.20 11.00 19.73
N SER A 113 4.54 10.00 18.89
CA SER A 113 3.97 8.67 19.05
C SER A 113 4.41 8.05 20.36
N ALA A 114 3.43 7.63 21.17
CA ALA A 114 3.65 6.82 22.36
C ALA A 114 3.43 5.32 22.09
N ALA A 115 3.18 4.94 20.83
CA ALA A 115 3.06 3.53 20.45
C ALA A 115 4.42 2.83 20.68
N ALA A 116 4.37 1.58 21.11
CA ALA A 116 5.57 0.79 21.32
C ALA A 116 6.29 0.59 19.96
N PRO A 117 7.61 0.85 19.87
CA PRO A 117 8.36 0.56 18.66
C PRO A 117 8.46 -0.95 18.45
N GLY A 118 8.42 -1.39 17.21
CA GLY A 118 8.74 -2.77 16.86
C GLY A 118 10.19 -3.13 17.20
N ARG A 119 10.46 -4.40 17.51
CA ARG A 119 11.81 -4.88 17.88
C ARG A 119 12.83 -4.81 16.74
N CYS A 120 12.37 -4.85 15.49
CA CYS A 120 13.18 -4.79 14.28
C CYS A 120 13.12 -3.39 13.66
N THR A 121 11.92 -2.82 13.53
CA THR A 121 11.72 -1.50 12.91
C THR A 121 12.21 -0.35 13.78
N GLY A 122 12.23 -0.53 15.12
CA GLY A 122 12.80 0.43 16.07
C GLY A 122 12.10 1.81 16.09
N THR A 123 10.97 1.94 15.41
CA THR A 123 10.31 3.24 15.14
C THR A 123 8.93 3.24 15.77
N LYS A 124 8.60 4.27 16.55
CA LYS A 124 7.28 4.42 17.14
C LYS A 124 6.26 4.81 16.08
N GLY A 125 5.07 4.24 16.15
CA GLY A 125 3.99 4.49 15.19
C GLY A 125 4.13 3.73 13.87
N TYR A 126 5.07 2.80 13.77
CA TYR A 126 5.37 2.03 12.58
C TYR A 126 5.77 0.60 12.98
N ILE A 127 5.18 -0.41 12.34
CA ILE A 127 5.49 -1.81 12.64
C ILE A 127 5.39 -2.65 11.38
N SER A 128 6.38 -3.51 11.14
CA SER A 128 6.43 -4.37 9.95
C SER A 128 5.35 -5.46 10.01
N LYS A 129 4.92 -5.97 8.85
CA LYS A 129 4.00 -7.12 8.79
C LYS A 129 4.61 -8.37 9.42
N PHE A 130 5.93 -8.55 9.35
CA PHE A 130 6.64 -9.59 10.08
C PHE A 130 6.43 -9.48 11.60
N GLU A 131 6.68 -8.30 12.18
CA GLU A 131 6.50 -8.06 13.63
C GLU A 131 5.04 -8.22 14.06
N ILE A 132 4.09 -7.79 13.22
CA ILE A 132 2.66 -8.02 13.47
C ILE A 132 2.33 -9.53 13.52
N ARG A 133 2.84 -10.32 12.58
CA ARG A 133 2.65 -11.78 12.59
C ARG A 133 3.28 -12.42 13.83
N GLU A 134 4.43 -11.93 14.25
CA GLU A 134 5.07 -12.37 15.51
C GLU A 134 4.18 -12.08 16.71
N LEU A 135 3.64 -10.85 16.84
CA LEU A 135 2.71 -10.48 17.91
C LEU A 135 1.51 -11.44 17.96
N ILE A 136 0.89 -11.72 16.81
CA ILE A 136 -0.25 -12.65 16.72
C ILE A 136 0.14 -14.07 17.18
N SER A 137 1.35 -14.52 16.84
CA SER A 137 1.83 -15.87 17.19
C SER A 137 2.39 -16.01 18.62
N SER A 138 2.70 -14.89 19.28
CA SER A 138 3.46 -14.86 20.55
C SER A 138 2.70 -15.35 21.79
N GLY A 139 1.42 -15.71 21.65
CA GLY A 139 0.54 -16.09 22.76
C GLY A 139 0.11 -14.91 23.65
N ARG A 140 0.47 -13.68 23.27
CA ARG A 140 -0.01 -12.44 23.91
C ARG A 140 -1.53 -12.30 23.74
N SER A 141 -2.15 -11.51 24.62
CA SER A 141 -3.53 -11.09 24.41
C SER A 141 -3.58 -10.09 23.26
N VAL A 142 -4.06 -10.57 22.11
CA VAL A 142 -4.16 -9.81 20.87
C VAL A 142 -5.57 -9.93 20.34
N GLN A 143 -6.19 -8.80 20.01
CA GLN A 143 -7.50 -8.73 19.38
C GLN A 143 -7.33 -8.36 17.91
N GLN A 144 -7.89 -9.19 17.03
CA GLN A 144 -7.99 -8.89 15.60
C GLN A 144 -9.41 -8.39 15.33
N LEU A 145 -9.50 -7.13 14.89
CA LEU A 145 -10.75 -6.42 14.64
C LEU A 145 -10.83 -6.05 13.15
N GLN A 146 -12.03 -5.66 12.72
CA GLN A 146 -12.24 -5.09 11.39
C GLN A 146 -13.02 -3.79 11.51
N THR A 147 -12.69 -2.81 10.65
CA THR A 147 -13.51 -1.61 10.47
C THR A 147 -14.81 -1.95 9.73
N LYS A 148 -15.72 -0.98 9.58
CA LYS A 148 -16.96 -1.17 8.82
C LYS A 148 -16.69 -1.43 7.34
N GLU A 149 -15.59 -0.90 6.83
CA GLU A 149 -15.08 -1.05 5.46
C GLU A 149 -14.31 -2.37 5.28
N GLY A 150 -14.15 -3.13 6.36
CA GLY A 150 -13.48 -4.42 6.40
C GLY A 150 -11.95 -4.33 6.46
N ASP A 151 -11.38 -3.15 6.77
CA ASP A 151 -9.94 -3.01 6.98
C ASP A 151 -9.53 -3.59 8.33
N GLU A 152 -8.34 -4.19 8.40
CA GLU A 152 -7.93 -4.99 9.56
C GLU A 152 -7.19 -4.15 10.59
N VAL A 153 -7.54 -4.39 11.85
CA VAL A 153 -6.95 -3.69 13.00
C VAL A 153 -6.47 -4.74 13.99
N LEU A 154 -5.30 -4.50 14.57
CA LEU A 154 -4.80 -5.27 15.70
C LEU A 154 -4.78 -4.40 16.95
N VAL A 155 -5.29 -4.93 18.06
CA VAL A 155 -5.13 -4.30 19.38
C VAL A 155 -4.39 -5.26 20.31
N TYR A 156 -3.32 -4.80 20.94
CA TYR A 156 -2.51 -5.58 21.87
C TYR A 156 -2.05 -4.73 23.05
N ASP A 157 -1.60 -5.39 24.12
CA ASP A 157 -1.18 -4.72 25.37
C ASP A 157 -2.18 -3.65 25.85
N GLU A 158 -3.48 -3.96 25.70
CA GLU A 158 -4.67 -3.16 26.05
C GLU A 158 -4.86 -1.85 25.28
N THR A 159 -3.79 -1.24 24.78
CA THR A 159 -3.75 0.15 24.29
C THR A 159 -2.89 0.36 23.05
N GLU A 160 -2.18 -0.65 22.56
CA GLU A 160 -1.49 -0.55 21.27
C GLU A 160 -2.50 -0.91 20.19
N TRP A 161 -2.65 -0.02 19.21
CA TRP A 161 -3.55 -0.19 18.07
C TRP A 161 -2.73 -0.11 16.80
N VAL A 162 -2.95 -0.98 15.82
CA VAL A 162 -2.32 -0.88 14.51
C VAL A 162 -3.33 -1.20 13.41
N GLY A 163 -3.43 -0.31 12.43
CA GLY A 163 -4.09 -0.57 11.16
C GLY A 163 -3.10 -1.25 10.24
N TRP A 164 -3.43 -2.43 9.72
CA TRP A 164 -2.52 -3.26 8.95
C TRP A 164 -3.26 -4.12 7.92
N MET A 165 -2.51 -4.90 7.15
CA MET A 165 -3.08 -5.77 6.13
C MET A 165 -2.49 -7.19 6.18
N SER A 166 -3.36 -8.16 6.45
CA SER A 166 -3.06 -9.58 6.40
C SER A 166 -2.76 -10.04 4.98
N LYS A 167 -2.26 -11.28 4.83
CA LYS A 167 -2.08 -11.88 3.50
C LYS A 167 -3.40 -11.96 2.74
N GLN A 168 -4.46 -12.38 3.41
CA GLN A 168 -5.78 -12.51 2.81
C GLN A 168 -6.30 -11.16 2.33
N LYS A 169 -6.23 -10.13 3.18
CA LYS A 169 -6.72 -8.79 2.82
C LYS A 169 -5.92 -8.15 1.68
N HIS A 170 -4.63 -8.41 1.65
CA HIS A 170 -3.75 -7.99 0.55
C HIS A 170 -4.16 -8.62 -0.79
N GLU A 171 -4.42 -9.93 -0.81
CA GLU A 171 -4.90 -10.64 -2.00
C GLU A 171 -6.27 -10.13 -2.46
N GLU A 172 -7.23 -9.99 -1.55
CA GLU A 172 -8.55 -9.43 -1.86
C GLU A 172 -8.46 -8.04 -2.48
N ARG A 173 -7.53 -7.21 -1.97
CA ARG A 173 -7.32 -5.87 -2.48
C ARG A 173 -6.61 -5.87 -3.83
N SER A 174 -5.65 -6.76 -4.05
CA SER A 174 -5.01 -6.97 -5.36
C SER A 174 -6.05 -7.36 -6.43
N GLN A 175 -6.96 -8.27 -6.09
CA GLN A 175 -8.06 -8.66 -6.97
C GLN A 175 -9.04 -7.51 -7.25
N TRP A 176 -9.36 -6.71 -6.24
CA TRP A 176 -10.19 -5.52 -6.41
C TRP A 176 -9.53 -4.50 -7.35
N VAL A 177 -8.24 -4.19 -7.15
CA VAL A 177 -7.47 -3.29 -8.02
C VAL A 177 -7.47 -3.79 -9.47
N LYS A 178 -7.23 -5.09 -9.67
CA LYS A 178 -7.30 -5.72 -11.00
C LYS A 178 -8.69 -5.60 -11.63
N GLY A 179 -9.76 -5.79 -10.84
CA GLY A 179 -11.15 -5.66 -11.31
C GLY A 179 -11.53 -4.24 -11.75
N LEU A 180 -10.79 -3.22 -11.29
CA LEU A 180 -10.96 -1.83 -11.69
C LEU A 180 -10.12 -1.43 -12.92
N ASN A 181 -9.46 -2.40 -13.58
CA ASN A 181 -8.57 -2.18 -14.74
C ASN A 181 -7.36 -1.26 -14.45
N PHE A 182 -6.93 -1.18 -13.20
CA PHE A 182 -5.66 -0.56 -12.85
C PHE A 182 -4.48 -1.42 -13.34
N GLY A 183 -3.31 -0.80 -13.55
CA GLY A 183 -2.12 -1.47 -14.08
C GLY A 183 -1.55 -2.57 -13.17
N GLY A 184 -1.96 -2.59 -11.90
CA GLY A 184 -1.58 -3.60 -10.93
C GLY A 184 -1.43 -3.01 -9.53
N SER A 185 -0.72 -3.73 -8.67
CA SER A 185 -0.34 -3.28 -7.34
C SER A 185 1.18 -3.37 -7.13
N VAL A 186 1.69 -2.61 -6.18
CA VAL A 186 3.11 -2.63 -5.80
C VAL A 186 3.24 -2.58 -4.29
N ASP A 187 4.15 -3.41 -3.77
CA ASP A 187 4.37 -3.57 -2.35
C ASP A 187 5.41 -2.59 -1.80
N TRP A 188 5.09 -1.96 -0.68
CA TRP A 188 6.03 -1.20 0.14
C TRP A 188 6.14 -1.82 1.54
N ALA A 189 7.22 -2.50 1.92
CA ALA A 189 8.34 -2.94 1.11
C ALA A 189 8.68 -4.40 1.46
N ILE A 190 9.44 -5.07 0.59
CA ILE A 190 9.65 -6.52 0.66
C ILE A 190 10.34 -6.98 1.96
N ASP A 191 11.24 -6.17 2.51
CA ASP A 191 11.95 -6.44 3.76
C ASP A 191 11.02 -6.46 4.98
N LEU A 192 9.87 -5.80 4.91
CA LEU A 192 8.89 -5.71 5.99
C LEU A 192 8.02 -6.98 6.10
N ASP A 193 8.09 -7.89 5.13
CA ASP A 193 7.46 -9.21 5.22
C ASP A 193 8.45 -10.36 5.40
N ALA A 194 9.75 -10.11 5.31
CA ALA A 194 10.74 -11.17 5.36
C ALA A 194 10.72 -11.84 6.76
N ASN A 195 10.72 -13.17 6.77
CA ASN A 195 10.92 -13.91 8.01
C ASN A 195 12.42 -13.89 8.32
N PHE A 196 12.87 -13.14 9.32
CA PHE A 196 14.28 -13.14 9.69
C PHE A 196 14.56 -14.24 10.71
N ASP A 197 14.82 -15.47 10.24
CA ASP A 197 15.32 -16.54 11.10
C ASP A 197 16.79 -16.24 11.45
N VAL A 198 17.07 -16.14 12.75
CA VAL A 198 18.43 -15.94 13.27
C VAL A 198 19.32 -17.08 12.78
N GLY A 199 20.27 -16.76 11.88
CA GLY A 199 21.22 -17.72 11.31
C GLY A 199 20.88 -18.29 9.92
N ASN A 200 19.71 -18.01 9.36
CA ASN A 200 19.28 -18.51 8.04
C ASN A 200 19.03 -17.42 6.97
N GLY A 201 19.32 -16.15 7.27
CA GLY A 201 19.07 -15.04 6.35
C GLY A 201 17.58 -14.68 6.24
N PRO A 202 17.20 -13.77 5.31
CA PRO A 202 15.81 -13.43 5.09
C PRO A 202 15.08 -14.62 4.44
N GLY A 203 14.20 -15.25 5.21
CA GLY A 203 13.22 -16.23 4.72
C GLY A 203 12.16 -15.56 3.85
N GLY A 204 11.49 -16.35 3.01
CA GLY A 204 10.51 -15.86 2.03
C GLY A 204 9.33 -15.13 2.67
N GLY A 205 9.04 -13.92 2.18
CA GLY A 205 7.83 -13.17 2.52
C GLY A 205 6.55 -13.92 2.12
N THR A 206 5.48 -13.68 2.85
CA THR A 206 4.14 -14.26 2.64
C THR A 206 3.20 -13.40 1.79
N SER A 207 3.58 -12.17 1.47
CA SER A 207 2.78 -11.15 0.78
C SER A 207 2.64 -11.38 -0.71
N ARG A 208 3.53 -12.18 -1.33
CA ARG A 208 3.32 -12.60 -2.71
C ARG A 208 2.04 -13.43 -2.80
N PRO A 209 1.07 -13.04 -3.66
CA PRO A 209 0.14 -13.99 -4.24
C PRO A 209 0.95 -15.18 -4.76
N SER A 210 0.37 -16.38 -4.72
CA SER A 210 0.95 -17.49 -5.48
C SER A 210 0.85 -17.14 -6.96
N ASP A 211 1.83 -16.40 -7.49
CA ASP A 211 1.98 -16.22 -8.92
C ASP A 211 2.06 -17.63 -9.53
N PRO A 212 1.28 -17.96 -10.58
CA PRO A 212 1.67 -19.06 -11.44
C PRO A 212 3.09 -18.74 -11.90
N GLU A 213 3.99 -19.70 -11.69
CA GLU A 213 5.38 -19.69 -12.15
C GLU A 213 5.55 -18.81 -13.38
N VAL A 214 6.13 -17.62 -13.20
CA VAL A 214 6.59 -16.81 -14.33
C VAL A 214 7.72 -17.62 -14.93
N THR A 215 7.38 -18.48 -15.87
CA THR A 215 8.34 -19.16 -16.72
C THR A 215 9.05 -18.04 -17.46
N SER A 216 10.28 -17.78 -17.04
CA SER A 216 11.20 -16.92 -17.76
C SER A 216 11.47 -17.55 -19.12
N GLN A 217 10.64 -17.24 -20.11
CA GLN A 217 10.98 -17.39 -21.51
C GLN A 217 10.63 -16.09 -22.24
N PRO A 218 11.63 -15.29 -22.65
CA PRO A 218 11.39 -14.26 -23.63
C PRO A 218 11.33 -14.95 -25.00
N SER A 219 10.13 -15.23 -25.50
CA SER A 219 9.92 -15.41 -26.93
C SER A 219 9.09 -14.23 -27.43
N ASN A 220 9.74 -13.08 -27.58
CA ASN A 220 9.30 -12.12 -28.59
C ASN A 220 9.79 -12.66 -29.93
N PRO A 221 8.91 -13.10 -30.85
CA PRO A 221 9.30 -13.17 -32.24
C PRO A 221 9.40 -11.75 -32.80
N ASP A 222 10.53 -11.47 -33.43
CA ASP A 222 10.84 -10.31 -34.27
C ASP A 222 9.66 -9.95 -35.21
N PRO A 223 9.22 -8.68 -35.30
CA PRO A 223 8.07 -8.28 -36.14
C PRO A 223 8.41 -8.17 -37.64
N THR A 224 9.42 -8.87 -38.16
CA THR A 224 9.90 -8.65 -39.55
C THR A 224 9.97 -9.89 -40.45
N THR A 225 9.34 -11.01 -40.09
CA THR A 225 9.24 -12.15 -41.02
C THR A 225 7.88 -12.83 -40.99
N GLY A 226 7.05 -12.55 -42.00
CA GLY A 226 5.85 -13.34 -42.30
C GLY A 226 4.62 -12.51 -42.63
N LEU A 227 4.58 -11.94 -43.83
CA LEU A 227 3.30 -11.64 -44.47
C LEU A 227 2.65 -12.98 -44.85
N PRO A 228 1.45 -13.34 -44.35
CA PRO A 228 0.71 -14.45 -44.92
C PRO A 228 0.13 -14.03 -46.28
N GLU A 229 0.42 -14.84 -47.29
CA GLU A 229 -0.19 -14.84 -48.61
C GLU A 229 -1.71 -15.00 -48.46
N VAL A 230 -2.48 -14.01 -48.91
CA VAL A 230 -3.95 -14.06 -48.91
C VAL A 230 -4.38 -15.06 -49.98
N THR A 231 -4.70 -16.29 -49.56
CA THR A 231 -5.37 -17.26 -50.41
C THR A 231 -6.83 -16.83 -50.63
N SER A 232 -7.19 -16.65 -51.90
CA SER A 232 -8.53 -16.29 -52.38
C SER A 232 -9.63 -17.24 -51.88
N ARG A 233 -10.69 -16.67 -51.31
CA ARG A 233 -11.95 -17.36 -50.96
C ARG A 233 -12.76 -17.67 -52.24
N PRO A 234 -13.46 -18.82 -52.35
CA PRO A 234 -14.37 -19.07 -53.47
C PRO A 234 -15.59 -18.13 -53.42
N SER A 235 -15.95 -17.57 -54.57
CA SER A 235 -17.08 -16.66 -54.79
C SER A 235 -18.43 -17.39 -54.65
N ASP A 236 -19.32 -16.81 -53.84
CA ASP A 236 -20.73 -17.18 -53.70
C ASP A 236 -21.53 -16.60 -54.90
N PRO A 237 -22.39 -17.35 -55.63
CA PRO A 237 -22.95 -16.88 -56.91
C PRO A 237 -24.09 -15.85 -56.82
N ASN A 238 -24.43 -15.31 -55.65
CA ASN A 238 -25.67 -14.53 -55.46
C ASN A 238 -25.50 -13.16 -54.77
N GLU A 239 -24.33 -12.51 -54.86
CA GLU A 239 -24.15 -11.15 -54.34
C GLU A 239 -23.98 -10.12 -55.48
N PRO A 240 -24.78 -9.04 -55.53
CA PRO A 240 -24.65 -8.01 -56.57
C PRO A 240 -23.48 -7.04 -56.30
N ASP A 241 -22.75 -6.75 -57.38
CA ASP A 241 -21.48 -5.98 -57.45
C ASP A 241 -21.66 -4.46 -57.28
N PRO A 242 -20.89 -3.79 -56.40
CA PRO A 242 -20.87 -2.33 -56.32
C PRO A 242 -19.58 -1.76 -56.91
N THR A 243 -19.58 -1.46 -58.21
CA THR A 243 -18.72 -0.42 -58.78
C THR A 243 -19.56 0.53 -59.63
N GLU A 244 -19.86 1.72 -59.09
CA GLU A 244 -19.92 2.96 -59.87
C GLU A 244 -19.56 4.18 -58.99
N GLY A 245 -18.45 4.83 -59.35
CA GLY A 245 -18.32 6.30 -59.42
C GLY A 245 -18.37 7.14 -58.14
N LEU A 246 -17.21 7.57 -57.66
CA LEU A 246 -17.06 8.85 -56.95
C LEU A 246 -16.53 9.92 -57.93
N PRO A 247 -17.22 11.07 -58.08
CA PRO A 247 -16.57 12.34 -58.38
C PRO A 247 -16.63 13.29 -57.17
N GLY A 248 -15.59 14.10 -57.04
CA GLY A 248 -15.25 14.87 -55.85
C GLY A 248 -16.10 16.11 -55.55
N ASP A 249 -15.77 16.70 -54.39
CA ASP A 249 -16.36 17.89 -53.81
C ASP A 249 -16.26 19.13 -54.71
N PRO A 250 -17.32 19.96 -54.69
CA PRO A 250 -17.15 21.40 -54.72
C PRO A 250 -17.84 22.07 -53.51
N ASP A 251 -17.02 22.80 -52.76
CA ASP A 251 -17.25 24.18 -52.28
C ASP A 251 -18.70 24.60 -51.98
N VAL A 252 -19.04 24.75 -50.69
CA VAL A 252 -20.31 25.32 -50.24
C VAL A 252 -20.11 26.74 -49.75
N THR A 253 -20.27 27.70 -50.67
CA THR A 253 -20.72 29.05 -50.32
C THR A 253 -22.21 29.20 -50.60
N SER A 254 -22.91 29.83 -49.66
CA SER A 254 -24.25 30.45 -49.75
C SER A 254 -25.52 29.57 -49.74
N ARG A 255 -26.37 29.77 -48.72
CA ARG A 255 -27.83 29.57 -48.80
C ARG A 255 -28.58 30.80 -48.26
N PRO A 256 -29.78 31.13 -48.79
CA PRO A 256 -30.51 32.37 -48.52
C PRO A 256 -31.63 32.24 -47.47
N ASN A 257 -32.09 33.40 -46.99
CA ASN A 257 -33.12 33.71 -45.98
C ASN A 257 -34.55 33.23 -46.30
N ASP A 258 -35.37 33.01 -45.25
CA ASP A 258 -36.61 33.75 -44.85
C ASP A 258 -37.57 32.86 -43.98
N PRO A 259 -38.63 33.33 -43.27
CA PRO A 259 -38.95 34.56 -42.51
C PRO A 259 -39.30 34.30 -41.01
N GLY A 260 -39.51 35.36 -40.21
CA GLY A 260 -39.57 35.32 -38.73
C GLY A 260 -40.91 35.50 -37.98
N GLU A 261 -40.73 35.48 -36.64
CA GLU A 261 -41.48 36.01 -35.46
C GLU A 261 -42.84 35.41 -35.01
N PRO A 262 -43.26 35.50 -33.71
CA PRO A 262 -42.83 36.47 -32.67
C PRO A 262 -42.54 35.95 -31.24
N ASP A 263 -41.96 36.84 -30.41
CA ASP A 263 -41.78 36.80 -28.94
C ASP A 263 -43.08 37.10 -28.17
N PRO A 264 -43.31 36.49 -27.00
CA PRO A 264 -43.61 37.34 -25.84
C PRO A 264 -43.04 36.82 -24.50
N THR A 265 -42.25 37.68 -23.84
CA THR A 265 -42.15 37.75 -22.38
C THR A 265 -43.43 38.33 -21.77
N GLU A 266 -44.16 37.56 -20.94
CA GLU A 266 -44.92 38.05 -19.78
C GLU A 266 -45.20 36.91 -18.77
N GLY A 267 -44.80 37.12 -17.50
CA GLY A 267 -45.49 36.56 -16.34
C GLY A 267 -44.82 35.41 -15.56
N LEU A 268 -43.90 35.74 -14.63
CA LEU A 268 -43.68 34.96 -13.39
C LEU A 268 -43.35 35.93 -12.22
N PRO A 269 -43.83 35.68 -10.99
CA PRO A 269 -43.85 36.65 -9.88
C PRO A 269 -42.52 36.78 -9.10
N ASP A 270 -42.34 37.94 -8.48
CA ASP A 270 -41.16 38.38 -7.71
C ASP A 270 -40.79 37.48 -6.51
N GLU A 271 -39.50 37.16 -6.41
CA GLU A 271 -38.87 36.48 -5.27
C GLU A 271 -38.43 37.53 -4.21
N PRO A 272 -38.59 37.29 -2.90
CA PRO A 272 -38.25 38.29 -1.87
C PRO A 272 -36.73 38.53 -1.72
N GLU A 273 -36.35 39.79 -1.49
CA GLU A 273 -34.96 40.24 -1.35
C GLU A 273 -34.14 39.47 -0.28
N PRO A 274 -32.86 39.15 -0.55
CA PRO A 274 -31.99 38.54 0.43
C PRO A 274 -31.50 39.57 1.46
N THR A 275 -31.58 39.21 2.74
CA THR A 275 -30.98 39.95 3.87
C THR A 275 -29.44 39.98 3.76
N PRO A 276 -28.75 41.01 4.30
CA PRO A 276 -27.29 41.12 4.17
C PRO A 276 -26.56 39.96 4.86
N GLY A 277 -25.81 39.17 4.08
CA GLY A 277 -24.88 38.18 4.57
C GLY A 277 -23.56 38.80 5.08
N PRO A 278 -22.75 38.05 5.85
CA PRO A 278 -21.45 38.51 6.34
C PRO A 278 -20.45 38.67 5.17
N GLY A 279 -19.49 39.58 5.36
CA GLY A 279 -18.62 40.15 4.33
C GLY A 279 -17.79 39.19 3.47
N ASP A 280 -17.33 39.75 2.35
CA ASP A 280 -16.56 39.17 1.25
C ASP A 280 -15.31 38.37 1.71
N PRO A 281 -15.10 37.12 1.26
CA PRO A 281 -13.91 36.33 1.60
C PRO A 281 -12.65 36.68 0.79
N ASN A 282 -12.65 37.74 -0.02
CA ASN A 282 -11.50 38.10 -0.86
C ASN A 282 -10.51 39.10 -0.24
N ASP A 283 -10.58 39.38 1.06
CA ASP A 283 -9.50 40.08 1.75
C ASP A 283 -8.39 39.08 2.15
N GLU A 284 -7.33 39.00 1.33
CA GLU A 284 -6.10 38.27 1.64
C GLU A 284 -5.44 38.82 2.93
N PRO A 285 -5.01 37.96 3.88
CA PRO A 285 -4.06 38.38 4.90
C PRO A 285 -2.63 38.42 4.33
N ASP A 286 -1.96 39.55 4.56
CA ASP A 286 -0.57 39.91 4.26
C ASP A 286 0.44 38.77 4.54
N PRO A 287 1.41 38.47 3.65
CA PRO A 287 2.37 37.37 3.85
C PRO A 287 3.29 37.59 5.06
N THR A 288 3.29 36.60 5.97
CA THR A 288 4.26 36.49 7.06
C THR A 288 5.71 36.39 6.56
N PRO A 289 6.71 37.00 7.26
CA PRO A 289 8.11 36.96 6.85
C PRO A 289 8.70 35.55 6.93
N GLY A 290 9.51 35.20 5.92
CA GLY A 290 10.10 33.87 5.73
C GLY A 290 11.00 33.38 6.87
N PHE A 291 10.99 32.06 7.06
CA PHE A 291 11.94 31.33 7.89
C PHE A 291 13.35 31.34 7.23
N PRO A 292 14.44 31.41 8.01
CA PRO A 292 15.79 31.27 7.46
C PRO A 292 16.06 29.81 7.09
N GLU A 293 16.58 29.60 5.88
CA GLU A 293 17.11 28.31 5.42
C GLU A 293 18.36 27.94 6.25
N GLU A 294 18.30 26.85 7.02
CA GLU A 294 19.50 26.17 7.51
C GLU A 294 19.95 25.17 6.45
N GLU A 295 21.19 25.33 5.97
CA GLU A 295 21.85 24.35 5.09
C GLU A 295 22.01 23.00 5.82
N PRO A 296 21.77 21.85 5.15
CA PRO A 296 21.98 20.54 5.76
C PRO A 296 23.49 20.26 5.93
N GLU A 297 23.89 19.84 7.14
CA GLU A 297 25.27 19.42 7.43
C GLU A 297 25.71 18.23 6.55
N PRO A 298 27.00 18.15 6.16
CA PRO A 298 27.50 17.09 5.30
C PRO A 298 27.48 15.72 6.00
N THR A 299 26.99 14.72 5.29
CA THR A 299 27.00 13.31 5.69
C THR A 299 28.43 12.80 5.91
N PRO A 300 28.71 12.03 7.00
CA PRO A 300 30.00 11.37 7.16
C PRO A 300 30.20 10.30 6.09
N GLY A 301 31.31 10.38 5.36
CA GLY A 301 31.67 9.43 4.29
C GLY A 301 31.92 8.01 4.81
N PHE A 302 31.52 7.02 4.00
CA PHE A 302 31.85 5.61 4.19
C PHE A 302 33.36 5.39 4.03
N PRO A 303 34.01 4.53 4.84
CA PRO A 303 35.41 4.13 4.60
C PRO A 303 35.50 3.28 3.32
N GLU A 304 36.45 3.61 2.44
CA GLU A 304 36.84 2.76 1.32
C GLU A 304 37.45 1.44 1.84
N GLU A 305 36.89 0.29 1.45
CA GLU A 305 37.55 -1.01 1.63
C GLU A 305 38.62 -1.19 0.55
N GLU A 306 39.89 -1.27 0.97
CA GLU A 306 40.99 -1.71 0.11
C GLU A 306 40.84 -3.22 -0.19
N GLY A 307 40.80 -3.58 -1.47
CA GLY A 307 40.75 -4.97 -1.94
C GLY A 307 42.05 -5.76 -1.68
N PRO A 308 42.02 -7.10 -1.74
CA PRO A 308 43.15 -7.93 -1.32
C PRO A 308 44.25 -8.02 -2.38
N GLU A 309 45.51 -7.89 -1.94
CA GLU A 309 46.71 -8.08 -2.77
C GLU A 309 46.89 -9.54 -3.27
N PRO A 310 47.54 -9.75 -4.44
CA PRO A 310 47.68 -11.07 -5.04
C PRO A 310 48.85 -11.88 -4.45
N THR A 311 48.60 -13.18 -4.27
CA THR A 311 49.54 -14.18 -3.74
C THR A 311 50.73 -14.48 -4.67
N ARG A 312 51.90 -14.77 -4.06
CA ARG A 312 53.03 -15.40 -4.75
C ARG A 312 53.79 -16.41 -3.86
N GLY A 313 53.65 -17.70 -4.20
CA GLY A 313 54.75 -18.68 -4.27
C GLY A 313 55.18 -19.48 -3.03
N LEU A 314 54.85 -20.79 -3.03
CA LEU A 314 55.72 -22.00 -2.80
C LEU A 314 56.61 -22.03 -1.53
N GLN A 315 56.76 -23.09 -0.72
CA GLN A 315 56.62 -24.54 -0.90
C GLN A 315 56.75 -25.28 0.46
N ARG A 316 55.92 -26.32 0.65
CA ARG A 316 56.04 -27.55 1.48
C ARG A 316 57.06 -27.60 2.66
N ARG A 317 56.55 -27.92 3.86
CA ARG A 317 57.19 -28.90 4.78
C ARG A 317 56.14 -29.60 5.66
N ASN A 318 56.47 -30.85 6.00
CA ASN A 318 55.59 -31.93 6.44
C ASN A 318 54.98 -31.80 7.84
N LEU A 319 53.89 -32.55 8.01
CA LEU A 319 53.20 -32.96 9.23
C LEU A 319 54.14 -33.31 10.40
N ASP A 320 53.80 -32.83 11.60
CA ASP A 320 53.98 -33.60 12.82
C ASP A 320 52.79 -33.41 13.78
N SER A 321 52.54 -34.49 14.49
CA SER A 321 51.42 -34.84 15.35
C SER A 321 51.42 -34.08 16.68
N THR A 322 50.25 -33.61 17.14
CA THR A 322 49.66 -33.84 18.49
C THR A 322 48.45 -32.94 18.73
N TYR A 323 47.23 -33.47 18.52
CA TYR A 323 45.99 -32.87 19.01
C TYR A 323 45.51 -33.66 20.23
N ARG A 324 45.32 -32.97 21.36
CA ARG A 324 44.74 -33.51 22.60
C ARG A 324 43.64 -32.55 23.06
N PRO A 325 42.35 -32.95 23.08
CA PRO A 325 41.29 -32.11 23.61
C PRO A 325 41.15 -32.31 25.14
N SER A 326 41.07 -31.21 25.89
CA SER A 326 40.69 -31.19 27.31
C SER A 326 39.16 -31.09 27.44
N ASN A 327 38.56 -32.05 28.14
CA ASN A 327 37.14 -32.13 28.49
C ASN A 327 36.79 -31.21 29.69
N PRO A 328 35.53 -30.77 29.86
CA PRO A 328 35.11 -29.82 30.89
C PRO A 328 34.67 -30.50 32.19
N GLU A 329 34.79 -29.78 33.31
CA GLU A 329 34.24 -30.19 34.60
C GLU A 329 32.82 -29.66 34.85
N ASN A 330 32.09 -30.49 35.57
CA ASN A 330 30.66 -30.55 35.80
C ASN A 330 30.37 -30.16 37.26
N THR A 331 29.45 -29.22 37.50
CA THR A 331 28.76 -29.10 38.80
C THR A 331 27.30 -28.76 38.59
N GLN A 332 26.44 -29.78 38.76
CA GLN A 332 24.98 -29.71 38.73
C GLN A 332 24.44 -29.80 40.16
N LYS A 333 23.53 -28.89 40.54
CA LYS A 333 22.87 -28.79 41.85
C LYS A 333 21.55 -29.60 41.84
N PRO A 334 21.18 -30.36 42.88
CA PRO A 334 20.03 -31.28 42.82
C PRO A 334 18.68 -30.63 43.12
N ALA A 335 17.63 -31.12 42.44
CA ALA A 335 16.21 -30.85 42.68
C ALA A 335 15.53 -32.01 43.45
N PRO A 336 14.43 -31.79 44.20
CA PRO A 336 13.88 -32.76 45.15
C PRO A 336 13.01 -33.87 44.51
N SER A 337 13.00 -35.03 45.17
CA SER A 337 12.39 -36.30 44.74
C SER A 337 10.86 -36.31 44.75
N ARG A 338 10.26 -36.88 43.69
CA ARG A 338 8.82 -37.16 43.57
C ARG A 338 8.58 -38.66 43.78
N SER A 339 7.78 -39.00 44.78
CA SER A 339 7.37 -40.38 45.12
C SER A 339 6.25 -40.90 44.20
N THR A 340 6.39 -42.13 43.73
CA THR A 340 5.40 -42.90 42.96
C THR A 340 4.38 -43.60 43.89
N PRO A 341 3.10 -43.73 43.48
CA PRO A 341 2.17 -44.70 44.07
C PRO A 341 1.87 -45.90 43.15
N THR A 342 1.76 -47.05 43.79
CA THR A 342 1.43 -48.42 43.34
C THR A 342 0.04 -48.53 42.66
N PRO A 343 -0.17 -49.49 41.71
CA PRO A 343 -1.45 -49.64 40.99
C PRO A 343 -2.54 -50.36 41.81
N ILE A 344 -3.80 -49.94 41.65
CA ILE A 344 -4.99 -50.61 42.19
C ILE A 344 -5.92 -51.03 41.04
N THR A 345 -6.35 -52.29 41.13
CA THR A 345 -7.19 -53.07 40.22
C THR A 345 -8.64 -52.57 40.09
N THR A 346 -9.18 -52.76 38.89
CA THR A 346 -10.57 -52.55 38.42
C THR A 346 -11.65 -53.28 39.22
N ARG A 347 -12.81 -52.63 39.45
CA ARG A 347 -14.15 -53.26 39.46
C ARG A 347 -15.24 -52.27 38.99
N PHE A 348 -16.07 -52.74 38.05
CA PHE A 348 -17.29 -52.13 37.53
C PHE A 348 -18.53 -52.54 38.35
N SER A 349 -19.48 -51.63 38.58
CA SER A 349 -20.95 -51.87 38.52
C SER A 349 -21.79 -50.59 38.75
N PRO A 350 -23.08 -50.55 38.33
CA PRO A 350 -23.69 -49.35 37.70
C PRO A 350 -24.84 -48.64 38.45
N ARG A 351 -25.24 -47.47 37.89
CA ARG A 351 -26.54 -46.74 37.93
C ARG A 351 -27.09 -46.23 39.28
N GLN A 352 -27.47 -44.95 39.31
CA GLN A 352 -28.89 -44.54 39.28
C GLN A 352 -29.06 -43.05 38.97
N THR A 353 -30.08 -42.77 38.15
CA THR A 353 -30.73 -41.49 37.89
C THR A 353 -31.62 -41.09 39.07
N ASN A 354 -31.76 -39.79 39.31
CA ASN A 354 -33.01 -39.16 39.73
C ASN A 354 -33.05 -37.72 39.22
#